data_AF-A0A450TC59-F1
#
_entry.id   AF-A0A450TC59-F1
#
_cell.length_a   1.000
_cell.length_b   1.000
_cell.length_c   1.000
_cell.angle_alpha   90.00
_cell.angle_beta   90.00
_cell.angle_gamma   90.00
#
_symmetry.space_group_name_H-M   'P 1'
#
loop_
_entity.id
_entity.type
_entity.pdbx_description
1 polymer ?
#
loop_
_entity_poly.entity_id
_entity_poly.type
_entity_poly.pdbx_seq_one_letter_code
_entity_poly.pdbx_strand_id
1 'polypeptide(L)'
;MAQAFILGRDFVGNHASALVLGDNIFYGHDFQGFLKRAASRATGASIFAYHVTDPERYGVVEFDRNRTALSIEEKPKRPKSNYVVTGLYFYDKHVCDIAADIEPSPRGELEITDVNARYLSQGQLNVEILGRSYAWLDTGTHDSLIEAGQYIATIEKRQGLKIACPEEVAYRAGWIDAVQLERLAQAFPENGYGQYMMSILEEKF
;
A
#
# COMPACT_ATOMS: atom_id res chain seq x y z
N MET A 1 -10.11 8.32 7.14
CA MET A 1 -9.22 7.13 7.08
C MET A 1 -8.64 6.75 8.44
N ALA A 2 -8.21 7.71 9.27
CA ALA A 2 -7.66 7.43 10.60
C ALA A 2 -8.65 6.71 11.54
N GLN A 3 -9.96 6.82 11.29
CA GLN A 3 -11.01 6.07 11.99
C GLN A 3 -10.80 4.54 11.99
N ALA A 4 -10.07 3.98 11.02
CA ALA A 4 -9.70 2.57 11.01
C ALA A 4 -8.98 2.14 12.30
N PHE A 5 -8.14 3.00 12.88
CA PHE A 5 -7.41 2.71 14.12
C PHE A 5 -8.24 2.92 15.39
N ILE A 6 -9.36 3.63 15.29
CA ILE A 6 -10.34 3.74 16.38
C ILE A 6 -11.23 2.49 16.38
N LEU A 7 -11.77 2.13 15.21
CA LEU A 7 -12.64 0.96 15.06
C LEU A 7 -11.88 -0.37 15.26
N GLY A 8 -10.65 -0.43 14.77
CA GLY A 8 -9.78 -1.61 14.85
C GLY A 8 -8.91 -1.66 16.10
N ARG A 9 -9.13 -0.80 17.10
CA ARG A 9 -8.25 -0.67 18.28
C ARG A 9 -8.05 -2.00 19.01
N ASP A 10 -9.12 -2.76 19.24
CA ASP A 10 -9.04 -4.05 19.93
C ASP A 10 -8.32 -5.12 19.08
N PHE A 11 -8.46 -5.05 17.75
CA PHE A 11 -7.78 -5.94 16.82
C PHE A 11 -6.27 -5.65 16.75
N VAL A 12 -5.88 -4.38 16.71
CA VAL A 12 -4.48 -3.94 16.69
C VAL A 12 -3.82 -4.19 18.05
N GLY A 13 -4.54 -3.95 19.16
CA GLY A 13 -4.02 -4.12 20.51
C GLY A 13 -2.76 -3.28 20.74
N ASN A 14 -1.71 -3.91 21.28
CA ASN A 14 -0.40 -3.28 21.52
C ASN A 14 0.64 -3.62 20.45
N HIS A 15 0.20 -3.99 19.25
CA HIS A 15 1.06 -4.41 18.15
C HIS A 15 1.30 -3.26 17.15
N ALA A 16 2.39 -3.36 16.40
CA ALA A 16 2.55 -2.57 15.19
C ALA A 16 1.51 -2.99 14.14
N SER A 17 1.19 -2.09 13.22
CA SER A 17 0.13 -2.31 12.23
C SER A 17 0.50 -1.76 10.87
N ALA A 18 -0.13 -2.31 9.84
CA ALA A 18 -0.11 -1.76 8.49
C ALA A 18 -1.55 -1.47 8.04
N LEU A 19 -1.77 -0.30 7.46
CA LEU A 19 -3.03 0.09 6.84
C LEU A 19 -2.81 0.17 5.33
N VAL A 20 -3.66 -0.51 4.57
CA VAL A 20 -3.71 -0.42 3.11
C VAL A 20 -5.12 -0.04 2.68
N LEU A 21 -5.24 0.91 1.76
CA LEU A 21 -6.52 1.26 1.16
C LEU A 21 -6.89 0.21 0.11
N GLY A 22 -8.14 -0.28 0.15
CA GLY A 22 -8.58 -1.42 -0.66
C GLY A 22 -8.65 -1.17 -2.17
N ASP A 23 -8.56 0.09 -2.60
CA ASP A 23 -8.61 0.56 -3.99
C ASP A 23 -7.21 0.89 -4.56
N ASN A 24 -6.15 0.66 -3.79
CA ASN A 24 -4.77 0.97 -4.17
C ASN A 24 -4.05 -0.26 -4.73
N ILE A 25 -3.54 -0.14 -5.96
CA ILE A 25 -2.77 -1.20 -6.62
C ILE A 25 -1.30 -0.76 -6.69
N PHE A 26 -0.40 -1.64 -6.25
CA PHE A 26 1.05 -1.45 -6.29
C PHE A 26 1.70 -2.53 -7.15
N TYR A 27 2.58 -2.12 -8.05
CA TYR A 27 3.37 -3.03 -8.88
C TYR A 27 4.78 -2.49 -9.06
N GLY A 28 5.79 -3.35 -9.00
CA GLY A 28 7.17 -2.95 -9.26
C GLY A 28 8.18 -3.99 -8.79
N HIS A 29 9.37 -3.92 -9.36
CA HIS A 29 10.47 -4.80 -8.99
C HIS A 29 10.90 -4.59 -7.53
N ASP A 30 11.07 -5.67 -6.78
CA ASP A 30 11.48 -5.66 -5.37
C ASP A 30 10.58 -4.84 -4.42
N PHE A 31 9.27 -4.77 -4.72
CA PHE A 31 8.30 -4.15 -3.81
C PHE A 31 8.28 -4.85 -2.43
N GLN A 32 8.47 -6.18 -2.40
CA GLN A 32 8.56 -6.94 -1.15
C GLN A 32 9.72 -6.47 -0.25
N GLY A 33 10.85 -6.06 -0.82
CA GLY A 33 11.97 -5.47 -0.08
C GLY A 33 11.57 -4.17 0.63
N PHE A 34 10.81 -3.30 -0.04
CA PHE A 34 10.26 -2.08 0.56
C PHE A 34 9.31 -2.39 1.72
N LEU A 35 8.40 -3.34 1.54
CA LEU A 35 7.46 -3.77 2.58
C LEU A 35 8.17 -4.35 3.80
N LYS A 36 9.17 -5.23 3.59
CA LYS A 36 9.95 -5.83 4.68
C LYS A 36 10.73 -4.77 5.47
N ARG A 37 11.34 -3.79 4.79
CA ARG A 37 12.03 -2.68 5.47
C ARG A 37 11.08 -1.85 6.32
N ALA A 38 9.93 -1.46 5.78
CA ALA A 38 8.91 -0.71 6.51
C ALA A 38 8.38 -1.51 7.72
N ALA A 39 8.05 -2.79 7.52
CA ALA A 39 7.57 -3.68 8.59
C ALA A 39 8.60 -3.98 9.68
N SER A 40 9.90 -3.91 9.37
CA SER A 40 10.98 -4.18 10.34
C SER A 40 11.24 -3.03 11.33
N ARG A 41 10.69 -1.83 11.07
CA ARG A 41 10.87 -0.68 11.95
C ARG A 41 9.99 -0.82 13.18
N ALA A 42 10.61 -0.96 14.34
CA ALA A 42 9.90 -1.14 15.61
C ALA A 42 9.23 0.13 16.16
N THR A 43 9.67 1.31 15.70
CA THR A 43 9.22 2.60 16.21
C THR A 43 8.97 3.58 15.07
N GLY A 44 7.98 4.44 15.26
CA GLY A 44 7.56 5.46 14.31
C GLY A 44 6.62 4.95 13.23
N ALA A 45 6.53 5.73 12.16
CA ALA A 45 5.70 5.45 11.00
C ALA A 45 6.57 5.33 9.73
N SER A 46 6.10 4.54 8.77
CA SER A 46 6.60 4.56 7.39
C SER A 46 5.45 4.79 6.43
N ILE A 47 5.61 5.77 5.55
CA ILE A 47 4.70 6.04 4.44
C ILE A 47 5.46 5.96 3.12
N PHE A 48 4.72 5.78 2.04
CA PHE A 48 5.29 5.73 0.70
C PHE A 48 4.87 6.95 -0.10
N ALA A 49 5.86 7.66 -0.64
CA ALA A 49 5.65 8.82 -1.50
C ALA A 49 5.83 8.44 -2.97
N TYR A 50 4.92 8.90 -3.82
CA TYR A 50 4.95 8.65 -5.27
C TYR A 50 4.77 9.96 -6.04
N HIS A 51 5.46 10.10 -7.17
CA HIS A 51 5.37 11.30 -8.00
C HIS A 51 4.15 11.24 -8.92
N VAL A 52 3.25 12.22 -8.83
CA VAL A 52 2.05 12.33 -9.68
C VAL A 52 1.98 13.66 -10.43
N THR A 53 1.05 13.76 -11.37
CA THR A 53 0.79 14.98 -12.14
C THR A 53 -0.27 15.89 -11.51
N ASP A 54 -1.14 15.34 -10.66
CA ASP A 54 -2.30 15.98 -10.02
C ASP A 54 -2.25 15.88 -8.47
N PRO A 55 -1.20 16.42 -7.82
CA PRO A 55 -0.94 16.22 -6.40
C PRO A 55 -2.01 16.81 -5.46
N GLU A 56 -2.80 17.78 -5.91
CA GLU A 56 -3.87 18.43 -5.12
C GLU A 56 -5.00 17.49 -4.68
N ARG A 57 -5.07 16.28 -5.26
CA ARG A 57 -6.07 15.27 -4.92
C ARG A 57 -5.71 14.42 -3.69
N TYR A 58 -4.48 14.51 -3.21
CA TYR A 58 -3.92 13.60 -2.22
C TYR A 58 -3.22 14.36 -1.07
N GLY A 59 -2.71 13.62 -0.08
CA GLY A 59 -1.76 14.14 0.90
C GLY A 59 -0.41 14.40 0.23
N VAL A 60 0.08 15.65 0.24
CA VAL A 60 1.34 16.05 -0.42
C VAL A 60 2.47 16.14 0.59
N VAL A 61 3.62 15.54 0.28
CA VAL A 61 4.83 15.60 1.12
C VAL A 61 5.81 16.61 0.52
N GLU A 62 6.19 17.61 1.30
CA GLU A 62 7.30 18.52 0.98
C GLU A 62 8.62 17.88 1.42
N PHE A 63 9.66 18.02 0.60
CA PHE A 63 10.99 17.52 0.89
C PHE A 63 12.05 18.62 0.86
N ASP A 64 13.07 18.48 1.70
CA ASP A 64 14.31 19.26 1.58
C ASP A 64 15.20 18.75 0.43
N ARG A 65 16.35 19.39 0.23
CA ARG A 65 17.33 19.01 -0.81
C ARG A 65 17.94 17.61 -0.61
N ASN A 66 17.90 17.08 0.61
CA ASN A 66 18.40 15.77 0.97
C ASN A 66 17.30 14.69 0.98
N ARG A 67 16.07 15.02 0.53
CA ARG A 67 14.88 14.15 0.55
C ARG A 67 14.39 13.80 1.96
N THR A 68 14.65 14.66 2.94
CA THR A 68 13.99 14.62 4.25
C THR A 68 12.62 15.27 4.14
N ALA A 69 11.58 14.62 4.67
CA ALA A 69 10.24 15.21 4.69
C ALA A 69 10.18 16.43 5.63
N LEU A 70 9.61 17.54 5.14
CA LEU A 70 9.48 18.81 5.87
C LEU A 70 8.05 19.06 6.35
N SER A 71 7.06 18.79 5.51
CA SER A 71 5.64 18.92 5.86
C SER A 71 4.80 17.93 5.07
N ILE A 72 3.62 17.62 5.61
CA ILE A 72 2.57 16.88 4.90
C ILE A 72 1.26 17.68 4.97
N GLU A 73 0.57 17.80 3.84
CA GLU A 73 -0.68 18.59 3.74
C GLU A 73 -1.74 17.79 2.98
N GLU A 74 -2.96 17.71 3.53
CA GLU A 74 -4.08 17.01 2.90
C GLU A 74 -4.71 17.89 1.81
N LYS A 75 -4.71 17.41 0.56
CA LYS A 75 -5.38 18.02 -0.60
C LYS A 75 -5.13 19.54 -0.71
N PRO A 76 -3.86 19.98 -0.75
CA PRO A 76 -3.52 21.40 -0.75
C PRO A 76 -3.96 22.05 -2.07
N LYS A 77 -4.58 23.24 -1.98
CA LYS A 77 -4.92 24.06 -3.17
C LYS A 77 -3.69 24.51 -3.95
N ARG A 78 -2.53 24.57 -3.29
CA ARG A 78 -1.23 24.97 -3.85
C ARG A 78 -0.18 23.96 -3.37
N PRO A 79 -0.05 22.81 -4.06
CA PRO A 79 0.85 21.74 -3.65
C PRO A 79 2.30 22.23 -3.66
N LYS A 80 3.04 21.91 -2.58
CA LYS A 80 4.46 22.29 -2.44
C LYS A 80 5.41 21.34 -3.16
N SER A 81 4.92 20.18 -3.58
CA SER A 81 5.66 19.20 -4.37
C SER A 81 4.69 18.36 -5.21
N ASN A 82 5.23 17.57 -6.14
CA ASN A 82 4.48 16.57 -6.90
C ASN A 82 4.51 15.18 -6.24
N TYR A 83 5.00 15.07 -5.00
CA TYR A 83 5.06 13.81 -4.28
C TYR A 83 3.89 13.69 -3.34
N VAL A 84 3.10 12.64 -3.55
CA VAL A 84 1.91 12.35 -2.75
C VAL A 84 2.10 11.09 -1.95
N VAL A 85 1.41 11.02 -0.81
CA VAL A 85 1.33 9.83 0.02
C VAL A 85 0.38 8.84 -0.61
N THR A 86 0.88 7.64 -0.88
CA THR A 86 0.06 6.53 -1.38
C THR A 86 -0.80 5.91 -0.28
N GLY A 87 -1.77 5.07 -0.63
CA GLY A 87 -2.65 4.39 0.31
C GLY A 87 -2.04 3.22 1.09
N LEU A 88 -0.75 3.27 1.43
CA LEU A 88 -0.07 2.24 2.22
C LEU A 88 0.74 2.87 3.36
N TYR A 89 0.50 2.41 4.57
CA TYR A 89 1.03 3.00 5.79
C TYR A 89 1.46 1.90 6.76
N PHE A 90 2.62 2.08 7.40
CA PHE A 90 3.08 1.25 8.51
C PHE A 90 3.22 2.12 9.74
N TYR A 91 2.73 1.64 10.88
CA TYR A 91 2.80 2.35 12.14
C TYR A 91 3.20 1.43 13.28
N ASP A 92 3.86 2.01 14.27
CA ASP A 92 4.06 1.35 15.56
C ASP A 92 2.77 1.30 16.39
N LYS A 93 2.91 0.81 17.62
CA LYS A 93 1.82 0.62 18.58
C LYS A 93 1.11 1.91 19.03
N HIS A 94 1.68 3.09 18.79
CA HIS A 94 1.13 4.37 19.24
C HIS A 94 0.04 4.91 18.31
N VAL A 95 -0.16 4.31 17.13
CA VAL A 95 -1.10 4.82 16.12
C VAL A 95 -2.54 4.90 16.61
N CYS A 96 -3.00 3.95 17.43
CA CYS A 96 -4.37 3.97 17.95
C CYS A 96 -4.61 5.11 18.93
N ASP A 97 -3.60 5.49 19.72
CA ASP A 97 -3.68 6.65 20.62
C ASP A 97 -3.62 7.95 19.82
N ILE A 98 -2.66 8.04 18.88
CA ILE A 98 -2.54 9.21 17.99
C ILE A 98 -3.84 9.42 17.20
N ALA A 99 -4.43 8.36 16.65
CA ALA A 99 -5.67 8.46 15.87
C ALA A 99 -6.87 8.88 16.72
N ALA A 100 -6.92 8.51 18.00
CA ALA A 100 -7.99 8.90 18.91
C ALA A 100 -7.91 10.38 19.32
N ASP A 101 -6.70 10.96 19.32
CA ASP A 101 -6.44 12.36 19.67
C ASP A 101 -6.61 13.34 18.49
N ILE A 102 -6.89 12.85 17.28
CA ILE A 102 -7.06 13.70 16.10
C ILE A 102 -8.45 14.31 16.08
N GLU A 103 -8.51 15.61 15.79
CA GLU A 103 -9.75 16.33 15.58
C GLU A 103 -10.25 16.16 14.14
N PRO A 104 -11.58 16.12 13.91
CA PRO A 104 -12.13 16.07 12.56
C PRO A 104 -11.70 17.28 11.73
N SER A 105 -11.37 17.05 10.46
CA SER A 105 -11.04 18.12 9.51
C SER A 105 -12.26 19.01 9.22
N PRO A 106 -12.13 20.13 8.50
CA PRO A 106 -13.26 20.94 8.05
C PRO A 106 -14.30 20.17 7.22
N ARG A 107 -13.94 18.97 6.72
CA ARG A 107 -14.82 18.05 5.99
C ARG A 107 -15.55 17.06 6.92
N GLY A 108 -15.28 17.10 8.22
CA GLY A 108 -15.82 16.18 9.22
C GLY A 108 -15.16 14.80 9.23
N GLU A 109 -13.99 14.65 8.59
CA GLU A 109 -13.28 13.38 8.45
C GLU A 109 -12.06 13.35 9.38
N LEU A 110 -11.76 12.18 9.96
CA LEU A 110 -10.47 11.93 10.63
C LEU A 110 -9.43 11.55 9.57
N GLU A 111 -8.55 12.50 9.27
CA GLU A 111 -7.58 12.41 8.17
C GLU A 111 -6.37 11.58 8.59
N ILE A 112 -5.95 10.67 7.71
CA ILE A 112 -4.70 9.91 7.95
C ILE A 112 -3.47 10.83 7.84
N THR A 113 -3.59 11.93 7.09
CA THR A 113 -2.56 12.96 6.98
C THR A 113 -2.26 13.64 8.30
N ASP A 114 -3.25 13.80 9.19
CA ASP A 114 -3.02 14.34 10.54
C ASP A 114 -2.27 13.36 11.44
N VAL A 115 -2.52 12.03 11.30
CA VAL A 115 -1.71 10.99 11.96
C VAL A 115 -0.26 11.10 11.50
N ASN A 116 -0.05 11.19 10.19
CA ASN A 116 1.28 11.29 9.60
C ASN A 116 1.99 12.58 10.03
N ALA A 117 1.28 13.71 10.09
CA ALA A 117 1.81 14.98 10.57
C ALA A 117 2.24 14.91 12.04
N ARG A 118 1.51 14.17 12.88
CA ARG A 118 1.91 13.91 14.28
C ARG A 118 3.25 13.18 14.34
N TYR A 119 3.40 12.06 13.62
CA TYR A 119 4.68 11.35 13.55
C TYR A 119 5.80 12.22 12.97
N LEU A 120 5.50 13.05 11.97
CA LEU A 120 6.48 13.97 11.37
C LEU A 120 6.99 14.99 12.39
N SER A 121 6.09 15.64 13.13
CA SER A 121 6.47 16.61 14.17
C SER A 121 7.28 15.99 15.31
N GLN A 122 7.15 14.69 15.54
CA GLN A 122 7.95 13.92 16.50
C GLN A 122 9.29 13.45 15.93
N GLY A 123 9.58 13.71 14.65
CA GLY A 123 10.78 13.18 13.97
C GLY A 123 10.74 11.67 13.77
N GLN A 124 9.54 11.07 13.78
CA GLN A 124 9.32 9.63 13.72
C GLN A 124 8.63 9.17 12.43
N LEU A 125 8.43 10.07 11.45
CA LEU A 125 7.90 9.71 10.13
C LEU A 125 9.04 9.40 9.16
N ASN A 126 9.06 8.17 8.66
CA ASN A 126 9.93 7.74 7.56
C ASN A 126 9.14 7.81 6.25
N VAL A 127 9.74 8.39 5.22
CA VAL A 127 9.12 8.49 3.89
C VAL A 127 9.95 7.72 2.88
N GLU A 128 9.40 6.62 2.39
CA GLU A 128 10.00 5.79 1.34
C GLU A 128 9.53 6.30 -0.02
N ILE A 129 10.46 6.74 -0.88
CA ILE A 129 10.10 7.25 -2.21
C ILE A 129 10.05 6.08 -3.20
N LEU A 130 8.86 5.81 -3.73
CA LEU A 130 8.66 4.87 -4.82
C LEU A 130 9.18 5.48 -6.12
N GLY A 131 10.24 4.88 -6.66
CA GLY A 131 10.86 5.34 -7.89
C GLY A 131 9.97 5.13 -9.13
N ARG A 132 10.39 5.71 -10.27
CA ARG A 132 9.68 5.65 -11.55
C ARG A 132 9.46 4.23 -12.13
N SER A 133 10.13 3.22 -11.58
CA SER A 133 9.99 1.81 -11.97
C SER A 133 8.81 1.12 -11.30
N TYR A 134 8.17 1.78 -10.33
CA TYR A 134 6.96 1.32 -9.68
C TYR A 134 5.76 1.94 -10.38
N ALA A 135 4.67 1.20 -10.43
CA ALA A 135 3.35 1.71 -10.73
C ALA A 135 2.52 1.69 -9.44
N TRP A 136 1.99 2.86 -9.11
CA TRP A 136 0.92 3.01 -8.14
C TRP A 136 -0.32 3.47 -8.90
N LEU A 137 -1.41 2.71 -8.79
CA LEU A 137 -2.67 2.95 -9.49
C LEU A 137 -3.76 3.09 -8.44
N ASP A 138 -4.32 4.29 -8.33
CA ASP A 138 -5.50 4.60 -7.53
C ASP A 138 -6.74 4.43 -8.40
N THR A 139 -7.70 3.60 -7.98
CA THR A 139 -8.86 3.20 -8.79
C THR A 139 -10.13 4.01 -8.50
N GLY A 140 -9.98 5.23 -7.96
CA GLY A 140 -11.08 6.08 -7.52
C GLY A 140 -11.98 6.67 -8.63
N THR A 141 -11.63 6.56 -9.91
CA THR A 141 -12.48 6.99 -11.05
C THR A 141 -12.67 5.88 -12.07
N HIS A 142 -13.75 5.94 -12.88
CA HIS A 142 -13.99 4.98 -13.96
C HIS A 142 -12.81 4.86 -14.93
N ASP A 143 -12.22 6.00 -15.32
CA ASP A 143 -11.08 6.02 -16.23
C ASP A 143 -9.85 5.35 -15.58
N SER A 144 -9.53 5.71 -14.33
CA SER A 144 -8.40 5.11 -13.60
C SER A 144 -8.55 3.60 -13.39
N LEU A 145 -9.78 3.12 -13.19
CA LEU A 145 -10.07 1.69 -13.07
C LEU A 145 -9.83 0.94 -14.38
N ILE A 146 -10.22 1.53 -15.52
CA ILE A 146 -9.97 0.95 -16.85
C ILE A 146 -8.47 0.92 -17.14
N GLU A 147 -7.76 2.01 -16.87
CA GLU A 147 -6.31 2.11 -17.04
C GLU A 147 -5.59 1.06 -16.20
N ALA A 148 -6.00 0.87 -14.94
CA ALA A 148 -5.43 -0.15 -14.07
C ALA A 148 -5.66 -1.57 -14.62
N GLY A 149 -6.89 -1.86 -15.09
CA GLY A 149 -7.19 -3.14 -15.72
C GLY A 149 -6.34 -3.42 -16.96
N GLN A 150 -6.16 -2.41 -17.82
CA GLN A 150 -5.32 -2.51 -19.02
C GLN A 150 -3.84 -2.71 -18.69
N TYR A 151 -3.35 -2.02 -17.66
CA TYR A 151 -1.98 -2.16 -17.18
C TYR A 151 -1.69 -3.60 -16.72
N ILE A 152 -2.53 -4.12 -15.81
CA ILE A 152 -2.39 -5.49 -15.29
C ILE A 152 -2.50 -6.52 -16.43
N ALA A 153 -3.52 -6.41 -17.28
CA ALA A 153 -3.71 -7.34 -18.40
C ALA A 153 -2.50 -7.38 -19.35
N THR A 154 -1.87 -6.23 -19.60
CA THR A 154 -0.69 -6.13 -20.45
C THR A 154 0.52 -6.87 -19.86
N ILE A 155 0.76 -6.69 -18.55
CA ILE A 155 1.87 -7.35 -17.85
C ILE A 155 1.63 -8.86 -17.78
N GLU A 156 0.46 -9.30 -17.30
CA GLU A 156 0.17 -10.73 -17.14
C GLU A 156 0.26 -11.47 -18.49
N LYS A 157 -0.31 -10.90 -19.55
CA LYS A 157 -0.25 -11.51 -20.89
C LYS A 157 1.17 -11.62 -21.43
N ARG A 158 2.05 -10.66 -21.11
CA ARG A 158 3.42 -10.65 -21.60
C ARG A 158 4.34 -11.58 -20.82
N GLN A 159 4.13 -11.71 -19.51
CA GLN A 159 4.98 -12.50 -18.62
C GLN A 159 4.49 -13.93 -18.43
N GLY A 160 3.18 -14.18 -18.57
CA GLY A 160 2.55 -15.44 -18.20
C GLY A 160 2.43 -15.63 -16.68
N LEU A 161 2.71 -14.59 -15.90
CA LEU A 161 2.65 -14.57 -14.44
C LEU A 161 1.53 -13.65 -13.97
N LYS A 162 0.89 -14.00 -12.85
CA LYS A 162 -0.18 -13.18 -12.27
C LYS A 162 0.34 -12.11 -11.34
N ILE A 163 -0.36 -10.98 -11.31
CA ILE A 163 -0.14 -9.94 -10.30
C ILE A 163 -1.15 -10.16 -9.17
N ALA A 164 -0.68 -10.17 -7.93
CA ALA A 164 -1.50 -10.29 -6.73
C ALA A 164 -2.39 -11.56 -6.68
N CYS A 165 -1.86 -12.73 -7.07
CA CYS A 165 -2.48 -14.03 -6.79
C CYS A 165 -2.21 -14.44 -5.33
N PRO A 166 -3.19 -14.41 -4.42
CA PRO A 166 -2.95 -14.69 -2.99
C PRO A 166 -2.50 -16.12 -2.73
N GLU A 167 -2.98 -17.09 -3.50
CA GLU A 167 -2.63 -18.51 -3.39
C GLU A 167 -1.16 -18.74 -3.75
N GLU A 168 -0.68 -18.08 -4.82
CA GLU A 168 0.74 -18.11 -5.17
C GLU A 168 1.60 -17.46 -4.08
N VAL A 169 1.19 -16.29 -3.57
CA VAL A 169 1.91 -15.61 -2.48
C VAL A 169 1.98 -16.52 -1.24
N ALA A 170 0.87 -17.14 -0.85
CA ALA A 170 0.81 -18.04 0.29
C ALA A 170 1.69 -19.28 0.08
N TYR A 171 1.66 -19.88 -1.11
CA TYR A 171 2.48 -21.05 -1.44
C TYR A 171 3.97 -20.72 -1.42
N ARG A 172 4.40 -19.63 -2.10
CA ARG A 172 5.80 -19.20 -2.13
C ARG A 172 6.29 -18.70 -0.75
N ALA A 173 5.39 -18.24 0.12
CA ALA A 173 5.69 -17.90 1.51
C ALA A 173 5.71 -19.12 2.45
N GLY A 174 5.30 -20.30 1.98
CA GLY A 174 5.22 -21.53 2.78
C GLY A 174 4.07 -21.56 3.78
N TRP A 175 3.03 -20.74 3.58
CA TRP A 175 1.82 -20.75 4.41
C TRP A 175 0.86 -21.88 4.03
N ILE A 176 0.94 -22.34 2.78
CA ILE A 176 0.24 -23.53 2.28
C ILE A 176 1.21 -24.44 1.54
N ASP A 177 0.93 -25.73 1.53
CA ASP A 177 1.69 -26.72 0.79
C ASP A 177 1.14 -26.95 -0.64
N ALA A 178 1.84 -27.78 -1.41
CA ALA A 178 1.47 -28.11 -2.80
C ALA A 178 0.11 -28.79 -2.91
N VAL A 179 -0.27 -29.62 -1.92
CA VAL A 179 -1.55 -30.34 -1.91
C VAL A 179 -2.71 -29.37 -1.66
N GLN A 180 -2.50 -28.37 -0.80
CA GLN A 180 -3.45 -27.29 -0.57
C GLN A 180 -3.60 -26.40 -1.80
N LEU A 181 -2.50 -26.02 -2.46
CA LEU A 181 -2.56 -25.23 -3.70
C LEU A 181 -3.28 -26.00 -4.82
N GLU A 182 -3.00 -27.29 -5.00
CA GLU A 182 -3.70 -28.13 -5.98
C GLU A 182 -5.21 -28.16 -5.71
N ARG A 183 -5.61 -28.34 -4.44
CA ARG A 183 -7.04 -28.33 -4.07
C ARG A 183 -7.72 -27.00 -4.40
N LEU A 184 -7.03 -25.87 -4.19
CA LEU A 184 -7.55 -24.55 -4.55
C LEU A 184 -7.67 -24.40 -6.08
N ALA A 185 -6.68 -24.88 -6.83
CA ALA A 185 -6.70 -24.87 -8.29
C ALA A 185 -7.88 -25.68 -8.86
N GLN A 186 -8.18 -26.83 -8.25
CA GLN A 186 -9.30 -27.71 -8.65
C GLN A 186 -10.68 -27.09 -8.42
N ALA A 187 -10.81 -26.02 -7.63
CA ALA A 187 -12.07 -25.29 -7.52
C ALA A 187 -12.38 -24.44 -8.78
N PHE A 188 -11.38 -24.22 -9.65
CA PHE A 188 -11.48 -23.39 -10.85
C PHE A 188 -10.90 -24.06 -12.11
N PRO A 189 -11.25 -25.31 -12.42
CA PRO A 189 -10.52 -26.12 -13.40
C PRO A 189 -10.66 -25.60 -14.84
N GLU A 190 -11.77 -24.93 -15.15
CA GLU A 190 -12.09 -24.49 -16.52
C GLU A 190 -11.62 -23.06 -16.86
N ASN A 191 -11.06 -22.31 -15.91
CA ASN A 191 -10.63 -20.93 -16.15
C ASN A 191 -9.10 -20.75 -16.05
N GLY A 192 -8.61 -19.65 -16.64
CA GLY A 192 -7.17 -19.35 -16.66
C GLY A 192 -6.55 -19.09 -15.28
N TYR A 193 -7.34 -18.95 -14.21
CA TYR A 193 -6.85 -18.78 -12.85
C TYR A 193 -6.48 -20.13 -12.22
N GLY A 194 -7.34 -21.14 -12.33
CA GLY A 194 -7.02 -22.51 -11.89
C GLY A 194 -5.86 -23.12 -12.67
N GLN A 195 -5.86 -22.93 -14.00
CA GLN A 195 -4.75 -23.37 -14.86
C GLN A 195 -3.42 -22.73 -14.47
N TYR A 196 -3.42 -21.45 -14.12
CA TYR A 196 -2.23 -20.77 -13.62
C TYR A 196 -1.73 -21.39 -12.31
N MET A 197 -2.61 -21.62 -11.34
CA MET A 197 -2.22 -22.26 -10.08
C MET A 197 -1.61 -23.65 -10.28
N MET A 198 -2.17 -24.46 -11.19
CA MET A 198 -1.57 -25.75 -11.56
C MET A 198 -0.19 -25.58 -12.18
N SER A 199 0.00 -24.58 -13.05
CA SER A 199 1.30 -24.34 -13.69
C SER A 199 2.41 -23.99 -12.69
N ILE A 200 2.09 -23.36 -11.56
CA ILE A 200 3.05 -23.06 -10.48
C ILE A 200 3.63 -24.36 -9.89
N LEU A 201 2.83 -25.42 -9.79
CA LEU A 201 3.26 -26.72 -9.27
C LEU A 201 4.18 -27.47 -10.24
N GLU A 202 4.13 -27.11 -11.52
CA GLU A 202 4.93 -27.72 -12.60
C GLU A 202 6.23 -26.95 -12.92
N GLU A 203 6.43 -25.76 -12.34
CA GLU A 203 7.65 -24.95 -12.51
C GLU A 203 8.90 -25.75 -12.08
N LYS A 204 9.81 -25.99 -13.02
CA LYS A 204 11.13 -26.59 -12.75
C LYS A 204 12.16 -25.49 -12.58
N PHE A 205 12.84 -25.46 -11.44
CA PHE A 205 13.99 -24.62 -11.15
C PHE A 205 15.30 -25.37 -11.40
#